data_AF-A0A4R5WTZ0-F1
#
_entry.id   AF-A0A4R5WTZ0-F1
#
_cell.length_a   1.000
_cell.length_b   1.000
_cell.length_c   1.000
_cell.angle_alpha   90.00
_cell.angle_beta   90.00
_cell.angle_gamma   90.00
#
_symmetry.space_group_name_H-M   'P 1'
#
loop_
_entity.id
_entity.type
_entity.pdbx_description
1 polymer ?
#
loop_
_entity_poly.entity_id
_entity_poly.type
_entity_poly.pdbx_seq_one_letter_code
_entity_poly.pdbx_strand_id
1 'polypeptide(L)'
;MTMAQDFDIIPAEEIRRNDNIEFPADNPDVRWKFDENRATKPPCNQPGVQWYVEQTGEPMLGSPLGDLYTFTVKEVGGPGADVEVKIRGHVQVRRYRR
;
A
#
# COMPACT_ATOMS: atom_id res chain seq x y z
N MET A 1 -4.23 26.41 1.51
CA MET A 1 -2.90 25.97 2.00
C MET A 1 -2.79 24.51 1.63
N THR A 2 -2.11 24.22 0.52
CA THR A 2 -1.97 22.85 -0.01
C THR A 2 -1.07 22.10 0.96
N MET A 3 -1.67 21.28 1.81
CA MET A 3 -0.95 20.44 2.75
C MET A 3 -0.16 19.41 1.95
N ALA A 4 1.05 19.78 1.51
CA ALA A 4 2.12 18.85 1.18
C ALA A 4 2.43 18.07 2.48
N GLN A 5 1.57 17.11 2.79
CA GLN A 5 1.82 16.14 3.83
C GLN A 5 2.84 15.17 3.24
N ASP A 6 4.08 15.38 3.66
CA ASP A 6 5.30 14.72 3.19
C ASP A 6 5.10 13.20 3.15
N PHE A 7 5.16 12.62 1.94
CA PHE A 7 5.23 11.17 1.78
C PHE A 7 6.71 10.79 1.91
N ASP A 8 7.04 10.01 2.93
CA ASP A 8 8.38 9.48 3.10
C ASP A 8 8.64 8.38 2.07
N ILE A 9 9.80 8.44 1.42
CA ILE A 9 10.30 7.35 0.59
C ILE A 9 11.01 6.37 1.51
N ILE A 10 10.37 5.24 1.80
CA ILE A 10 10.97 4.16 2.59
C ILE A 10 11.13 2.90 1.74
N PRO A 11 12.10 2.04 2.04
CA PRO A 11 12.16 0.72 1.44
C PRO A 11 10.93 -0.10 1.88
N ALA A 12 10.38 -0.89 0.97
CA ALA A 12 9.17 -1.67 1.21
C ALA A 12 9.35 -2.69 2.36
N GLU A 13 10.56 -3.17 2.59
CA GLU A 13 10.89 -4.04 3.73
C GLU A 13 10.62 -3.41 5.11
N GLU A 14 10.61 -2.07 5.19
CA GLU A 14 10.31 -1.34 6.43
C GLU A 14 8.82 -1.29 6.74
N ILE A 15 7.95 -1.61 5.77
CA ILE A 15 6.51 -1.75 5.98
C ILE A 15 6.27 -3.02 6.79
N ARG A 16 5.73 -2.86 8.00
CA ARG A 16 5.45 -3.98 8.90
C ARG A 16 3.95 -4.24 8.98
N ARG A 17 3.63 -5.47 9.38
CA ARG A 17 2.27 -5.82 9.76
C ARG A 17 1.80 -4.90 10.89
N ASN A 18 0.53 -4.51 10.83
CA ASN A 18 -0.14 -3.55 11.71
C ASN A 18 0.24 -2.08 11.50
N ASP A 19 1.05 -1.75 10.48
CA ASP A 19 1.23 -0.35 10.07
C ASP A 19 -0.05 0.18 9.41
N ASN A 20 -0.37 1.45 9.69
CA ASN A 20 -1.33 2.23 8.91
C ASN A 20 -0.54 3.11 7.94
N ILE A 21 -0.72 2.88 6.65
CA ILE A 21 -0.02 3.61 5.59
C ILE A 21 -1.00 4.24 4.61
N GLU A 22 -0.62 5.37 4.02
CA GLU A 22 -1.33 5.97 2.91
C GLU A 22 -0.36 6.09 1.73
N PHE A 23 -0.85 5.76 0.55
CA PHE A 23 -0.11 5.89 -0.69
C PHE A 23 -0.55 7.16 -1.41
N PRO A 24 0.37 7.86 -2.10
CA PRO A 24 -0.03 8.94 -2.98
C PRO A 24 -0.87 8.38 -4.14
N ALA A 25 -1.81 9.20 -4.61
CA ALA A 25 -2.55 8.89 -5.82
C ALA A 25 -1.58 8.85 -7.02
N ASP A 26 -1.83 7.92 -7.93
CA ASP A 26 -1.05 7.64 -9.14
C ASP A 26 0.41 7.26 -8.89
N ASN A 27 0.70 6.61 -7.75
CA ASN A 27 2.05 6.12 -7.46
C ASN A 27 2.46 4.97 -8.42
N PRO A 28 3.45 5.16 -9.30
CA PRO A 28 3.85 4.16 -10.27
C PRO A 28 4.51 2.92 -9.64
N ASP A 29 5.06 3.05 -8.43
CA ASP A 29 5.73 1.96 -7.70
C ASP A 29 4.73 1.06 -6.96
N VAL A 30 3.46 1.45 -6.89
CA VAL A 30 2.39 0.78 -6.16
C VAL A 30 1.43 0.12 -7.16
N ARG A 31 1.41 -1.20 -7.17
CA ARG A 31 0.49 -1.99 -8.00
C ARG A 31 -0.59 -2.61 -7.15
N TRP A 32 -1.82 -2.14 -7.35
CA TRP A 32 -3.01 -2.64 -6.67
C TRP A 32 -3.57 -3.88 -7.36
N LYS A 33 -3.91 -4.89 -6.58
CA LYS A 33 -4.63 -6.09 -6.98
C LYS A 33 -5.77 -6.33 -6.02
N PHE A 34 -6.99 -6.33 -6.54
CA PHE A 34 -8.20 -6.62 -5.79
C PHE A 34 -9.10 -7.52 -6.62
N ASP A 35 -10.04 -8.19 -5.97
CA ASP A 35 -11.03 -9.01 -6.66
C ASP A 35 -11.99 -8.12 -7.48
N GLU A 36 -11.99 -8.29 -8.81
CA GLU A 36 -12.83 -7.49 -9.72
C GLU A 36 -14.31 -7.90 -9.69
N ASN A 37 -14.63 -9.08 -9.15
CA ASN A 37 -16.01 -9.57 -9.01
C ASN A 37 -16.71 -9.02 -7.74
N ARG A 38 -16.01 -8.20 -6.96
CA ARG A 38 -16.54 -7.64 -5.71
C ARG A 38 -17.60 -6.57 -5.98
N ALA A 39 -18.65 -6.58 -5.17
CA ALA A 39 -19.76 -5.62 -5.29
C ALA A 39 -19.31 -4.16 -5.10
N THR A 40 -18.30 -3.93 -4.26
CA THR A 40 -17.71 -2.61 -4.03
C THR A 40 -16.23 -2.65 -4.37
N LYS A 41 -15.84 -1.84 -5.36
CA LYS A 41 -14.43 -1.65 -5.73
C LYS A 41 -13.73 -0.85 -4.63
N PRO A 42 -12.55 -1.29 -4.16
CA PRO A 42 -11.79 -0.52 -3.20
C PRO A 42 -11.35 0.82 -3.80
N PRO A 43 -11.19 1.88 -2.98
CA PRO A 43 -10.69 3.18 -3.43
C PRO A 43 -9.16 3.14 -3.65
N CYS A 44 -8.70 2.12 -4.38
CA CYS A 44 -7.31 2.00 -4.84
C CYS A 44 -6.91 3.28 -5.58
N ASN A 45 -5.70 3.78 -5.34
CA ASN A 45 -5.18 4.98 -5.98
C ASN A 45 -5.89 6.30 -5.64
N GLN A 46 -6.78 6.33 -4.63
CA GLN A 46 -7.39 7.58 -4.17
C GLN A 46 -6.53 8.26 -3.09
N PRO A 47 -6.36 9.59 -3.15
CA PRO A 47 -5.61 10.33 -2.14
C PRO A 47 -6.39 10.39 -0.81
N GLY A 48 -5.67 10.36 0.32
CA GLY A 48 -6.28 10.43 1.66
C GLY A 48 -6.87 9.11 2.17
N VAL A 49 -6.67 8.00 1.46
CA VAL A 49 -7.11 6.67 1.90
C VAL A 49 -6.04 6.01 2.77
N GLN A 50 -6.43 5.66 3.99
CA GLN A 50 -5.59 4.92 4.91
C GLN A 50 -5.76 3.40 4.71
N TRP A 51 -4.63 2.72 4.61
CA TRP A 51 -4.50 1.29 4.40
C TRP A 51 -3.80 0.65 5.59
N TYR A 52 -4.50 -0.25 6.27
CA TYR A 52 -3.96 -1.07 7.33
C TYR A 52 -3.25 -2.28 6.75
N VAL A 53 -1.97 -2.46 7.04
CA VAL A 53 -1.19 -3.62 6.61
C VAL A 53 -1.56 -4.82 7.47
N GLU A 54 -2.43 -5.68 6.94
CA GLU A 54 -2.85 -6.88 7.65
C GLU A 54 -1.81 -8.00 7.57
N GLN A 55 -1.17 -8.13 6.41
CA GLN A 55 -0.13 -9.14 6.18
C GLN A 55 0.98 -8.56 5.29
N THR A 56 2.22 -8.78 5.72
CA THR A 56 3.41 -8.58 4.89
C THR A 56 3.63 -9.89 4.13
N GLY A 57 3.51 -9.84 2.81
CA GLY A 57 3.82 -10.97 1.94
C GLY A 57 5.32 -11.20 1.84
N GLU A 58 5.68 -12.40 1.39
CA GLU A 58 7.07 -12.80 1.22
C GLU A 58 7.75 -11.98 0.11
N PRO A 59 9.01 -11.55 0.29
CA PRO A 59 9.78 -10.97 -0.79
C PRO A 59 9.91 -11.99 -1.92
N MET A 60 9.53 -11.62 -3.14
CA MET A 60 9.70 -12.50 -4.30
C MET A 60 11.19 -12.57 -4.67
N LEU A 61 11.91 -13.48 -4.03
CA LEU A 61 13.31 -13.79 -4.33
C LEU A 61 13.45 -14.20 -5.80
N GLY A 62 14.31 -13.49 -6.55
CA GLY A 62 14.60 -13.80 -7.95
C GLY A 62 13.77 -13.04 -8.98
N SER A 63 13.03 -12.00 -8.60
CA SER A 63 12.44 -11.10 -9.60
C SER A 63 13.55 -10.40 -10.38
N PRO A 64 13.58 -10.47 -11.73
CA PRO A 64 14.58 -9.79 -12.58
C PRO A 64 14.50 -8.25 -12.52
N LEU A 65 13.63 -7.72 -11.66
CA LEU A 65 13.18 -6.35 -11.54
C LEU A 65 13.45 -5.75 -10.15
N GLY A 66 14.19 -6.45 -9.28
CA GLY A 66 14.51 -6.06 -7.89
C GLY A 66 13.58 -6.68 -6.84
N ASP A 67 13.83 -6.38 -5.56
CA ASP A 67 13.06 -6.85 -4.40
C ASP A 67 11.60 -6.37 -4.48
N LEU A 68 10.73 -7.23 -5.02
CA LEU A 68 9.30 -7.03 -5.09
C LEU A 68 8.66 -7.58 -3.81
N TYR A 69 7.98 -6.70 -3.08
CA TYR A 69 7.24 -7.05 -1.87
C TYR A 69 5.75 -7.00 -2.16
N THR A 70 5.02 -7.99 -1.65
CA THR A 70 3.57 -8.05 -1.72
C THR A 70 3.03 -7.80 -0.32
N PHE A 71 1.95 -7.04 -0.17
CA PHE A 71 1.30 -6.81 1.12
C PHE A 71 -0.21 -6.95 0.95
N THR A 72 -0.87 -7.51 1.96
CA THR A 72 -2.33 -7.48 2.04
C THR A 72 -2.71 -6.33 2.95
N VAL A 73 -3.41 -5.35 2.39
CA VAL A 73 -3.87 -4.16 3.08
C VAL A 73 -5.39 -4.08 3.14
N LYS A 74 -5.92 -3.40 4.15
CA LYS A 74 -7.35 -3.14 4.34
C LYS A 74 -7.64 -1.67 4.50
N GLU A 75 -8.71 -1.20 3.88
CA GLU A 75 -9.15 0.18 4.05
C GLU A 75 -9.56 0.45 5.51
N VAL A 76 -8.94 1.47 6.13
CA VAL A 76 -9.27 1.92 7.48
C VAL A 76 -10.50 2.80 7.43
N GLY A 77 -11.55 2.43 8.17
CA GLY A 77 -12.81 3.19 8.22
C GLY A 77 -13.76 2.93 7.05
N GLY A 78 -13.33 2.18 6.04
CA GLY A 78 -14.18 1.69 4.96
C GLY A 78 -14.70 0.26 5.18
N PRO A 79 -15.21 -0.42 4.14
CA PRO A 79 -15.73 -1.78 4.23
C PRO A 79 -14.68 -2.87 4.54
N GLY A 80 -13.45 -2.50 4.94
CA GLY A 80 -12.39 -3.43 5.35
C GLY A 80 -11.95 -4.38 4.24
N ALA A 81 -11.93 -3.90 3.00
CA ALA A 81 -11.60 -4.71 1.83
C ALA A 81 -10.16 -5.22 1.85
N ASP A 82 -9.95 -6.54 1.76
CA ASP A 82 -8.65 -7.12 1.46
C ASP A 82 -8.19 -6.70 0.06
N VAL A 83 -7.09 -5.97 0.00
CA VAL A 83 -6.46 -5.53 -1.23
C VAL A 83 -4.99 -5.94 -1.19
N GLU A 84 -4.56 -6.67 -2.21
CA GLU A 84 -3.15 -6.99 -2.39
C GLU A 84 -2.46 -5.79 -3.05
N VAL A 85 -1.38 -5.31 -2.45
CA VAL A 85 -0.56 -4.23 -2.99
C VAL A 85 0.85 -4.73 -3.20
N LYS A 86 1.39 -4.48 -4.39
CA LYS A 86 2.74 -4.87 -4.79
C LYS A 86 3.62 -3.65 -4.90
N ILE A 87 4.74 -3.69 -4.22
CA ILE A 87 5.64 -2.55 -4.06
C ILE A 87 7.05 -2.99 -4.46
N ARG A 88 7.75 -2.14 -5.21
CA ARG A 88 9.09 -2.44 -5.73
C ARG A 88 10.14 -1.61 -5.02
N GLY A 89 11.08 -2.26 -4.34
CA GLY A 89 12.22 -1.57 -3.73
C GLY A 89 11.79 -0.50 -2.73
N HIS A 90 11.75 0.77 -3.15
CA HIS A 90 11.33 1.90 -2.32
C HIS A 90 9.96 2.42 -2.74
N VAL A 91 9.22 2.97 -1.78
CA VAL A 91 7.88 3.48 -2.01
C VAL A 91 7.63 4.75 -1.23
N GLN A 92 6.94 5.68 -1.88
CA GLN A 92 6.36 6.83 -1.22
C GLN A 92 5.13 6.39 -0.43
N VAL A 93 5.23 6.48 0.89
CA VAL A 93 4.11 6.22 1.81
C VAL A 93 4.12 7.22 2.92
N ARG A 94 2.93 7.43 3.48
CA ARG A 94 2.76 8.17 4.72
C ARG A 94 2.35 7.20 5.81
N ARG A 95 3.19 7.07 6.85
CA ARG A 95 2.90 6.21 8.00
C ARG A 95 2.16 6.98 9.08
N TYR A 96 1.04 6.43 9.53
CA TYR A 96 0.30 6.93 10.68
C TYR A 96 0.72 6.12 11.92
N ARG A 97 1.52 6.73 12.80
CA ARG A 97 1.81 6.15 14.11
C ARG A 97 0.52 6.20 14.93
N ARG A 98 0.10 5.04 15.42
CA ARG A 98 -1.05 4.91 16.32
C ARG A 98 -0.72 5.46 17.71
#